data_AF-A0A177AYB4-F1
#
_entry.id   AF-A0A177AYB4-F1
#
_cell.length_a   1.000
_cell.length_b   1.000
_cell.length_c   1.000
_cell.angle_alpha   90.00
_cell.angle_beta   90.00
_cell.angle_gamma   90.00
#
_symmetry.space_group_name_H-M   'P 1'
#
loop_
_entity.id
_entity.type
_entity.pdbx_description
1 polymer ?
#
loop_
_entity_poly.entity_id
_entity_poly.type
_entity_poly.pdbx_seq_one_letter_code
_entity_poly.pdbx_strand_id
1 'polypeptide(L)'
;MGPIKRQHQFVTCYICNRKFTNASLPIHEPQCLIKWKRENNDLPKSKRLKTPKRPPALTADKEGKYNLDAINEQSSKIAESLLIPCKKCKRTFDPSRIMKHESICLKSNIVPHRKNLAEPAEKDVTSPPTYNEHMQIKTAIKKVEKEKPIRKAQFVTCYICGREFTSASIGIHEPQCLKKWQIENDKLPKKYRRPEPVKSKYVTLGKSKPNQEELNIMSYKAAQSNLISCKICKRTFDPSRIEKHESICQKINSKLK
;
A
#
# COMPACT_ATOMS: atom_id res chain seq x y z
N MET A 1 35.70 7.70 -19.87
CA MET A 1 35.07 6.51 -19.25
C MET A 1 33.72 6.93 -18.68
N GLY A 2 32.62 6.48 -19.28
CA GLY A 2 31.27 6.82 -18.80
C GLY A 2 30.94 6.08 -17.50
N PRO A 3 30.01 6.60 -16.67
CA PRO A 3 29.65 5.96 -15.41
C PRO A 3 28.98 4.61 -15.66
N ILE A 4 29.56 3.54 -15.09
CA ILE A 4 28.99 2.19 -15.11
C ILE A 4 27.69 2.24 -14.31
N LYS A 5 26.54 2.25 -15.01
CA LYS A 5 25.22 2.15 -14.38
C LYS A 5 25.11 0.77 -13.74
N ARG A 6 25.20 0.69 -12.41
CA ARG A 6 24.89 -0.54 -11.66
C ARG A 6 23.41 -0.87 -11.87
N GLN A 7 23.12 -1.86 -12.70
CA GLN A 7 21.78 -2.43 -12.77
C GLN A 7 21.47 -3.12 -11.45
N HIS A 8 20.43 -2.66 -10.75
CA HIS A 8 19.97 -3.29 -9.53
C HIS A 8 19.36 -4.66 -9.88
N GLN A 9 19.89 -5.72 -9.29
CA GLN A 9 19.34 -7.07 -9.41
C GLN A 9 18.07 -7.17 -8.57
N PHE A 10 16.97 -7.58 -9.20
CA PHE A 10 15.66 -7.73 -8.55
C PHE A 10 15.24 -9.20 -8.50
N VAL A 11 14.57 -9.56 -7.41
CA VAL A 11 13.89 -10.84 -7.24
C VAL A 11 12.39 -10.64 -7.13
N THR A 12 11.63 -11.49 -7.80
CA THR A 12 10.17 -11.47 -7.84
C THR A 12 9.61 -12.23 -6.64
N CYS A 13 8.66 -11.62 -5.92
CA CYS A 13 7.93 -12.30 -4.86
C CYS A 13 6.96 -13.33 -5.45
N TYR A 14 7.11 -14.60 -5.06
CA TYR A 14 6.30 -15.73 -5.53
C TYR A 14 4.81 -15.69 -5.11
N ILE A 15 4.40 -14.72 -4.29
CA ILE A 15 3.02 -14.57 -3.80
C ILE A 15 2.29 -13.46 -4.57
N CYS A 16 2.93 -12.30 -4.75
CA CYS A 16 2.29 -11.11 -5.32
C CYS A 16 2.86 -10.68 -6.68
N ASN A 17 3.83 -11.41 -7.22
CA ASN A 17 4.49 -11.16 -8.50
C ASN A 17 5.15 -9.76 -8.64
N ARG A 18 5.50 -9.12 -7.52
CA ARG A 18 6.20 -7.82 -7.52
C ARG A 18 7.72 -8.00 -7.41
N LYS A 19 8.46 -7.11 -8.06
CA LYS A 19 9.93 -7.06 -8.03
C LYS A 19 10.42 -6.34 -6.77
N PHE A 20 11.37 -6.95 -6.08
CA PHE A 20 12.03 -6.42 -4.89
C PHE A 20 13.54 -6.54 -5.04
N THR A 21 14.28 -5.73 -4.30
CA THR A 21 15.73 -5.95 -4.18
C THR A 21 15.98 -7.17 -3.28
N ASN A 22 17.15 -7.81 -3.42
CA ASN A 22 17.54 -8.91 -2.54
C ASN A 22 17.46 -8.55 -1.05
N ALA A 23 17.71 -7.27 -0.72
CA ALA A 23 17.60 -6.79 0.66
C ALA A 23 16.14 -6.63 1.11
N SER A 24 15.24 -6.16 0.24
CA SER A 24 13.85 -5.84 0.63
C SER A 24 12.91 -7.04 0.58
N LEU A 25 13.22 -8.06 -0.21
CA LEU A 25 12.40 -9.27 -0.31
C LEU A 25 12.24 -10.02 1.03
N PRO A 26 13.28 -10.27 1.84
CA PRO A 26 13.13 -10.91 3.16
C PRO A 26 12.24 -10.15 4.14
N ILE A 27 12.10 -8.83 3.98
CA ILE A 27 11.24 -7.99 4.82
C ILE A 27 9.80 -8.03 4.28
N HIS A 28 9.65 -8.01 2.96
CA HIS A 28 8.37 -8.05 2.28
C HIS A 28 7.65 -9.41 2.39
N GLU A 29 8.36 -10.49 2.09
CA GLU A 29 7.81 -11.85 1.96
C GLU A 29 6.97 -12.33 3.16
N PRO A 30 7.44 -12.24 4.43
CA PRO A 30 6.64 -12.69 5.57
C PRO A 30 5.33 -11.90 5.71
N GLN A 31 5.37 -10.59 5.47
CA GLN A 31 4.19 -9.73 5.53
C GLN A 31 3.21 -10.04 4.39
N CYS A 32 3.75 -10.30 3.20
CA CYS A 32 2.97 -10.72 2.04
C CYS A 32 2.26 -12.05 2.30
N LEU A 33 2.95 -13.02 2.89
CA LEU A 33 2.39 -14.33 3.24
C LEU A 33 1.31 -14.24 4.33
N ILE A 34 1.51 -13.41 5.36
CA ILE A 34 0.49 -13.17 6.41
C ILE A 34 -0.78 -12.61 5.77
N LYS A 35 -0.65 -11.60 4.92
CA LYS A 35 -1.78 -10.99 4.22
C LYS A 35 -2.49 -12.01 3.32
N TRP A 36 -1.73 -12.77 2.53
CA TRP A 36 -2.27 -13.80 1.64
C TRP A 36 -3.05 -14.87 2.42
N LYS A 37 -2.54 -15.34 3.57
CA LYS A 37 -3.23 -16.34 4.41
C LYS A 37 -4.57 -15.83 4.92
N ARG A 38 -4.63 -14.58 5.37
CA ARG A 38 -5.88 -13.94 5.81
C ARG A 38 -6.90 -13.90 4.68
N GLU A 39 -6.51 -13.38 3.52
CA GLU A 39 -7.39 -13.27 2.35
C GLU A 39 -7.85 -14.65 1.84
N ASN A 40 -6.97 -15.64 1.86
CA ASN A 40 -7.29 -17.01 1.49
C ASN A 40 -8.25 -17.67 2.49
N ASN A 41 -8.18 -17.35 3.78
CA ASN A 41 -9.11 -17.83 4.79
C ASN A 41 -10.50 -17.19 4.67
N ASP A 42 -10.58 -15.94 4.20
CA ASP A 42 -11.85 -15.24 3.95
C ASP A 42 -12.62 -15.84 2.75
N LEU A 43 -11.95 -16.63 1.89
CA LEU A 43 -12.62 -17.35 0.82
C LEU A 43 -13.48 -18.51 1.35
N PRO A 44 -14.58 -18.86 0.64
CA PRO A 44 -15.30 -20.11 0.88
C PRO A 44 -14.35 -21.30 0.86
N LYS A 45 -14.58 -22.30 1.74
CA LYS A 45 -13.70 -23.47 1.90
C LYS A 45 -13.30 -24.12 0.57
N SER A 46 -14.22 -24.20 -0.39
CA SER A 46 -14.00 -24.77 -1.72
C SER A 46 -13.10 -23.96 -2.65
N LYS A 47 -12.89 -22.66 -2.37
CA LYS A 47 -12.03 -21.75 -3.15
C LYS A 47 -10.67 -21.48 -2.49
N ARG A 48 -10.42 -22.02 -1.29
CA ARG A 48 -9.16 -21.78 -0.57
C ARG A 48 -8.02 -22.53 -1.25
N LEU A 49 -6.92 -21.83 -1.47
CA LEU A 49 -5.69 -22.37 -2.04
C LEU A 49 -4.76 -22.92 -0.95
N LYS A 50 -3.88 -23.84 -1.33
CA LYS A 50 -2.81 -24.31 -0.44
C LYS A 50 -1.79 -23.20 -0.23
N THR A 51 -1.19 -23.16 0.95
CA THR A 51 -0.18 -22.14 1.28
C THR A 51 0.98 -22.24 0.28
N PRO A 52 1.34 -21.16 -0.43
CA PRO A 52 2.40 -21.18 -1.41
C PRO A 52 3.74 -21.39 -0.72
N LYS A 53 4.56 -22.27 -1.30
CA LYS A 53 5.92 -22.52 -0.82
C LYS A 53 6.89 -21.63 -1.58
N ARG A 54 7.90 -21.15 -0.86
CA ARG A 54 9.03 -20.45 -1.49
C ARG A 54 9.67 -21.39 -2.50
N PRO A 55 9.88 -20.97 -3.76
CA PRO A 55 10.61 -21.78 -4.72
C PRO A 55 12.00 -22.10 -4.16
N PRO A 56 12.50 -23.34 -4.34
CA PRO A 56 13.86 -23.70 -3.93
C PRO A 56 14.84 -22.70 -4.54
N ALA A 57 15.84 -22.26 -3.76
CA ALA A 57 16.96 -21.55 -4.33
C ALA A 57 17.59 -22.50 -5.36
N LEU A 58 17.47 -22.15 -6.64
CA LEU A 58 18.01 -22.95 -7.72
C LEU A 58 19.51 -23.14 -7.50
N THR A 59 19.96 -24.35 -7.78
CA THR A 59 21.34 -24.82 -7.67
C THR A 59 22.31 -23.79 -8.25
N ALA A 60 23.30 -23.39 -7.45
CA ALA A 60 24.41 -22.60 -7.95
C ALA A 60 25.09 -23.36 -9.11
N ASP A 61 25.54 -22.63 -10.12
CA ASP A 61 26.47 -23.19 -11.10
C ASP A 61 27.80 -23.59 -10.42
N LYS A 62 28.70 -24.22 -11.18
CA LYS A 62 30.03 -24.64 -10.69
C LYS A 62 30.88 -23.46 -10.16
N GLU A 63 30.44 -22.22 -10.37
CA GLU A 63 31.12 -20.97 -10.04
C GLU A 63 30.43 -20.22 -8.87
N GLY A 64 29.36 -20.78 -8.29
CA GLY A 64 28.67 -20.20 -7.14
C GLY A 64 27.69 -19.06 -7.49
N LYS A 65 27.37 -18.87 -8.77
CA LYS A 65 26.46 -17.81 -9.24
C LYS A 65 25.03 -18.34 -9.34
N TYR A 66 24.09 -17.56 -8.80
CA TYR A 66 22.66 -17.89 -8.85
C TYR A 66 22.05 -17.39 -10.16
N ASN A 67 21.26 -18.23 -10.83
CA ASN A 67 20.45 -17.81 -11.98
C ASN A 67 19.18 -17.08 -11.49
N LEU A 68 19.28 -15.76 -11.36
CA LEU A 68 18.18 -14.90 -10.89
C LEU A 68 16.95 -14.97 -11.81
N ASP A 69 17.15 -15.12 -13.11
CA ASP A 69 16.06 -15.18 -14.08
C ASP A 69 15.23 -16.46 -13.88
N ALA A 70 15.89 -17.58 -13.68
CA ALA A 70 15.21 -18.84 -13.40
C ALA A 70 14.44 -18.81 -12.06
N ILE A 71 14.99 -18.16 -11.02
CA ILE A 71 14.29 -17.97 -9.73
C ILE A 71 13.07 -17.05 -9.91
N ASN A 72 13.22 -15.99 -10.69
CA ASN A 72 12.15 -15.04 -10.97
C ASN A 72 11.04 -15.67 -11.79
N GLU A 73 11.38 -16.49 -12.78
CA GLU A 73 10.43 -17.24 -13.59
C GLU A 73 9.65 -18.24 -12.74
N GLN A 74 10.33 -19.02 -11.90
CA GLN A 74 9.65 -19.94 -10.96
C GLN A 74 8.75 -19.20 -9.98
N SER A 75 9.21 -18.07 -9.45
CA SER A 75 8.41 -17.23 -8.56
C SER A 75 7.16 -16.69 -9.28
N SER A 76 7.29 -16.29 -10.53
CA SER A 76 6.18 -15.80 -11.35
C SER A 76 5.16 -16.90 -11.62
N LYS A 77 5.63 -18.10 -12.00
CA LYS A 77 4.77 -19.29 -12.19
C LYS A 77 3.98 -19.65 -10.94
N ILE A 78 4.61 -19.60 -9.76
CA ILE A 78 3.91 -19.82 -8.49
C ILE A 78 2.86 -18.72 -8.28
N ALA A 79 3.22 -17.45 -8.45
CA ALA A 79 2.30 -16.34 -8.24
C ALA A 79 1.07 -16.41 -9.17
N GLU A 80 1.27 -16.82 -10.43
CA GLU A 80 0.19 -17.03 -11.40
C GLU A 80 -0.76 -18.16 -10.98
N SER A 81 -0.22 -19.26 -10.43
CA SER A 81 -1.02 -20.38 -9.93
C SER A 81 -1.91 -20.00 -8.73
N LEU A 82 -1.61 -18.88 -8.05
CA LEU A 82 -2.40 -18.38 -6.92
C LEU A 82 -3.58 -17.51 -7.35
N LEU A 83 -3.74 -17.25 -8.64
CA LEU A 83 -4.84 -16.44 -9.14
C LEU A 83 -6.11 -17.29 -9.31
N ILE A 84 -7.24 -16.71 -8.95
CA ILE A 84 -8.56 -17.35 -9.01
C ILE A 84 -9.34 -16.77 -10.18
N PRO A 85 -9.87 -17.62 -11.10
CA PRO A 85 -10.69 -17.14 -12.22
C PRO A 85 -12.11 -16.76 -11.78
N CYS A 86 -12.62 -15.68 -12.36
CA CYS A 86 -14.02 -15.27 -12.22
C CYS A 86 -14.96 -16.29 -12.85
N LYS A 87 -16.04 -16.66 -12.14
CA LYS A 87 -17.04 -17.62 -12.63
C LYS A 87 -17.62 -17.26 -14.01
N LYS A 88 -17.84 -15.96 -14.27
CA LYS A 88 -18.46 -15.46 -15.50
C LYS A 88 -17.44 -15.07 -16.58
N CYS A 89 -16.57 -14.09 -16.30
CA CYS A 89 -15.68 -13.54 -17.33
C CYS A 89 -14.36 -14.29 -17.49
N LYS A 90 -14.08 -15.28 -16.63
CA LYS A 90 -12.85 -16.10 -16.60
C LYS A 90 -11.53 -15.34 -16.41
N ARG A 91 -11.56 -14.02 -16.23
CA ARG A 91 -10.38 -13.24 -15.81
C ARG A 91 -9.90 -13.74 -14.45
N THR A 92 -8.59 -13.83 -14.30
CA THR A 92 -7.92 -14.26 -13.08
C THR A 92 -7.64 -13.05 -12.19
N PHE A 93 -7.77 -13.24 -10.88
CA PHE A 93 -7.57 -12.21 -9.87
C PHE A 93 -6.86 -12.78 -8.65
N ASP A 94 -6.22 -11.92 -7.88
CA ASP A 94 -5.80 -12.30 -6.54
C ASP A 94 -7.02 -12.64 -5.65
N PRO A 95 -6.85 -13.51 -4.64
CA PRO A 95 -7.90 -13.87 -3.69
C PRO A 95 -8.67 -12.69 -3.08
N SER A 96 -8.02 -11.55 -2.84
CA SER A 96 -8.66 -10.38 -2.22
C SER A 96 -9.62 -9.63 -3.15
N ARG A 97 -9.35 -9.66 -4.47
CA ARG A 97 -10.10 -8.88 -5.47
C ARG A 97 -11.23 -9.65 -6.12
N ILE A 98 -11.18 -10.98 -6.12
CA ILE A 98 -12.16 -11.81 -6.82
C ILE A 98 -13.59 -11.59 -6.31
N MET A 99 -13.79 -11.46 -5.00
CA MET A 99 -15.12 -11.26 -4.41
C MET A 99 -15.75 -9.94 -4.87
N LYS A 100 -14.99 -8.84 -4.80
CA LYS A 100 -15.45 -7.53 -5.26
C LYS A 100 -15.74 -7.54 -6.76
N HIS A 101 -14.85 -8.15 -7.54
CA HIS A 101 -15.06 -8.30 -8.98
C HIS A 101 -16.32 -9.12 -9.30
N GLU A 102 -16.49 -10.31 -8.72
CA GLU A 102 -17.64 -11.19 -8.97
C GLU A 102 -18.97 -10.50 -8.58
N SER A 103 -19.00 -9.73 -7.49
CA SER A 103 -20.21 -9.02 -7.03
C SER A 103 -20.78 -8.05 -8.07
N ILE A 104 -19.93 -7.50 -8.94
CA ILE A 104 -20.29 -6.57 -10.01
C ILE A 104 -20.43 -7.34 -11.33
N CYS A 105 -19.43 -8.15 -11.68
CA CYS A 105 -19.36 -8.87 -12.95
C CYS A 105 -20.54 -9.83 -13.15
N LEU A 106 -20.96 -10.53 -12.11
CA LEU A 106 -22.11 -11.44 -12.20
C LEU A 106 -23.40 -10.69 -12.55
N LYS A 107 -23.58 -9.48 -12.03
CA LYS A 107 -24.77 -8.63 -12.24
C LYS A 107 -24.75 -7.85 -13.56
N SER A 108 -23.59 -7.63 -14.16
CA SER A 108 -23.48 -6.85 -15.40
C SER A 108 -23.82 -7.66 -16.65
N ASN A 109 -24.68 -7.19 -17.56
CA ASN A 109 -24.89 -7.83 -18.88
C ASN A 109 -23.72 -7.66 -19.86
N ILE A 110 -22.61 -7.07 -19.39
CA ILE A 110 -21.41 -6.85 -20.19
C ILE A 110 -20.64 -8.18 -20.29
N VAL A 111 -20.77 -8.84 -21.44
CA VAL A 111 -19.79 -9.85 -21.87
C VAL A 111 -18.49 -9.09 -22.19
N PRO A 112 -17.32 -9.50 -21.66
CA PRO A 112 -16.08 -8.83 -22.02
C PRO A 112 -15.82 -9.04 -23.51
N HIS A 113 -15.73 -7.94 -24.25
CA HIS A 113 -15.15 -7.95 -25.59
C HIS A 113 -13.69 -8.42 -25.46
N ARG A 114 -13.39 -9.65 -25.90
CA ARG A 114 -12.03 -10.01 -26.25
C ARG A 114 -11.65 -9.12 -27.44
N LYS A 115 -10.91 -8.04 -27.20
CA LYS A 115 -10.07 -7.44 -28.22
C LYS A 115 -8.63 -7.63 -27.80
N ASN A 116 -7.94 -8.39 -28.65
CA ASN A 116 -6.52 -8.66 -28.72
C ASN A 116 -5.99 -9.80 -27.82
N LEU A 117 -6.05 -11.02 -28.35
CA LEU A 117 -4.83 -11.82 -28.41
C LEU A 117 -3.91 -11.13 -29.43
N ALA A 118 -2.85 -10.52 -28.93
CA ALA A 118 -1.63 -10.28 -29.67
C ALA A 118 -0.49 -10.68 -28.73
N GLU A 119 0.50 -11.35 -29.30
CA GLU A 119 1.77 -11.81 -28.72
C GLU A 119 2.48 -10.76 -27.83
N PRO A 120 3.42 -11.20 -26.98
CA PRO A 120 3.97 -10.39 -25.90
C PRO A 120 4.83 -9.26 -26.46
N ALA A 121 4.23 -8.07 -26.58
CA ALA A 121 4.99 -6.84 -26.78
C ALA A 121 5.75 -6.53 -25.48
N GLU A 122 7.08 -6.68 -25.54
CA GLU A 122 8.00 -6.05 -24.60
C GLU A 122 7.63 -4.58 -24.44
N LYS A 123 7.26 -4.18 -23.23
CA LYS A 123 7.08 -2.78 -22.87
C LYS A 123 7.93 -2.47 -21.66
N ASP A 124 9.09 -1.93 -22.00
CA ASP A 124 9.91 -1.04 -21.21
C ASP A 124 9.03 -0.06 -20.42
N VAL A 125 9.02 -0.20 -19.09
CA VAL A 125 8.50 0.81 -18.17
C VAL A 125 9.63 1.15 -17.21
N THR A 126 10.56 1.93 -17.73
CA THR A 126 11.52 2.70 -16.98
C THR A 126 10.80 3.88 -16.31
N SER A 127 10.37 3.72 -15.06
CA SER A 127 10.35 4.80 -14.05
C SER A 127 10.20 4.22 -12.64
N PRO A 128 10.98 4.69 -11.65
CA PRO A 128 11.12 4.02 -10.35
C PRO A 128 9.99 4.42 -9.39
N PRO A 129 9.42 3.49 -8.60
CA PRO A 129 8.76 3.87 -7.37
C PRO A 129 9.84 4.28 -6.36
N THR A 130 9.93 5.58 -6.05
CA THR A 130 10.72 6.09 -4.93
C THR A 130 10.07 5.67 -3.63
N TYR A 131 10.56 4.57 -3.05
CA TYR A 131 10.32 4.24 -1.65
C TYR A 131 11.61 3.67 -1.06
N ASN A 132 12.37 4.55 -0.41
CA ASN A 132 13.31 4.16 0.63
C ASN A 132 12.53 4.14 1.94
N GLU A 133 12.48 2.99 2.61
CA GLU A 133 13.28 2.87 3.83
C GLU A 133 13.46 1.41 4.21
N HIS A 134 14.71 1.08 4.48
CA HIS A 134 15.19 -0.21 4.90
C HIS A 134 15.64 -0.08 6.35
N MET A 135 15.14 -1.00 7.18
CA MET A 135 15.89 -1.68 8.25
C MET A 135 16.14 -0.86 9.55
N GLN A 136 16.15 -1.40 10.77
CA GLN A 136 16.50 -2.76 11.23
C GLN A 136 15.79 -3.12 12.55
N ILE A 137 15.40 -4.39 12.71
CA ILE A 137 15.41 -5.07 14.00
C ILE A 137 16.18 -6.39 13.80
N LYS A 138 17.33 -6.50 14.47
CA LYS A 138 17.95 -7.77 14.91
C LYS A 138 17.47 -7.97 16.37
N THR A 139 17.21 -9.15 16.95
CA THR A 139 17.87 -10.46 16.90
C THR A 139 16.95 -11.55 17.50
N ALA A 140 17.00 -12.75 16.92
CA ALA A 140 16.94 -14.12 17.49
C ALA A 140 15.96 -14.53 18.63
N ILE A 141 14.87 -15.20 18.22
CA ILE A 141 14.30 -16.51 18.63
C ILE A 141 14.59 -17.08 20.05
N LYS A 142 13.52 -17.39 20.81
CA LYS A 142 13.32 -18.68 21.53
C LYS A 142 11.84 -18.96 21.92
N LYS A 143 11.31 -20.04 21.32
CA LYS A 143 10.32 -21.08 21.73
C LYS A 143 9.08 -20.80 22.64
N VAL A 144 7.94 -21.27 22.09
CA VAL A 144 6.81 -22.08 22.65
C VAL A 144 5.70 -21.42 23.50
N GLU A 145 4.50 -21.49 22.91
CA GLU A 145 3.13 -21.64 23.44
C GLU A 145 2.67 -20.91 24.72
N LYS A 146 1.77 -19.95 24.52
CA LYS A 146 0.39 -19.90 25.03
C LYS A 146 -0.24 -18.64 24.43
N GLU A 147 -1.35 -18.78 23.69
CA GLU A 147 -2.06 -17.66 23.06
C GLU A 147 -2.52 -16.66 24.12
N LYS A 148 -1.74 -15.58 24.27
CA LYS A 148 -2.22 -14.35 24.90
C LYS A 148 -3.08 -13.61 23.87
N PRO A 149 -4.18 -12.97 24.27
CA PRO A 149 -4.99 -12.18 23.36
C PRO A 149 -4.08 -11.20 22.62
N ILE A 150 -4.18 -11.18 21.30
CA ILE A 150 -3.41 -10.32 20.42
C ILE A 150 -3.67 -8.88 20.88
N ARG A 151 -2.75 -8.31 21.67
CA ARG A 151 -2.84 -6.89 22.05
C ARG A 151 -2.75 -6.12 20.74
N LYS A 152 -3.81 -5.39 20.39
CA LYS A 152 -3.79 -4.50 19.22
C LYS A 152 -2.54 -3.64 19.32
N ALA A 153 -1.70 -3.67 18.29
CA ALA A 153 -0.51 -2.83 18.23
C ALA A 153 -0.97 -1.37 18.44
N GLN A 154 -0.42 -0.72 19.47
CA GLN A 154 -0.77 0.65 19.80
C GLN A 154 -0.10 1.57 18.79
N PHE A 155 -0.89 2.14 17.89
CA PHE A 155 -0.44 3.16 16.94
C PHE A 155 -0.74 4.56 17.49
N VAL A 156 0.01 5.54 16.98
CA VAL A 156 -0.18 6.97 17.22
C VAL A 156 -0.53 7.62 15.89
N THR A 157 -1.65 8.35 15.86
CA THR A 157 -2.10 9.05 14.65
C THR A 157 -1.40 10.41 14.53
N CYS A 158 -0.81 10.69 13.37
CA CYS A 158 -0.25 12.00 13.05
C CYS A 158 -1.36 13.05 12.92
N TYR A 159 -1.30 14.12 13.70
CA TYR A 159 -2.30 15.19 13.72
C TYR A 159 -2.31 16.08 12.45
N ILE A 160 -1.28 15.95 11.60
CA ILE A 160 -1.13 16.73 10.36
C ILE A 160 -1.80 15.99 9.20
N CYS A 161 -1.44 14.71 9.00
CA CYS A 161 -1.85 13.92 7.83
C CYS A 161 -2.82 12.77 8.12
N GLY A 162 -3.10 12.48 9.40
CA GLY A 162 -4.06 11.46 9.82
C GLY A 162 -3.59 10.02 9.64
N ARG A 163 -2.32 9.78 9.29
CA ARG A 163 -1.75 8.43 9.16
C ARG A 163 -1.31 7.88 10.52
N GLU A 164 -1.35 6.57 10.64
CA GLU A 164 -0.95 5.83 11.84
C GLU A 164 0.53 5.46 11.80
N PHE A 165 1.22 5.68 12.92
CA PHE A 165 2.63 5.38 13.11
C PHE A 165 2.83 4.62 14.42
N THR A 166 3.96 3.97 14.61
CA THR A 166 4.30 3.45 15.94
C THR A 166 4.76 4.62 16.81
N SER A 167 4.67 4.47 18.14
CA SER A 167 5.16 5.50 19.07
C SER A 167 6.64 5.84 18.88
N ALA A 168 7.44 4.91 18.33
CA ALA A 168 8.84 5.13 18.02
C ALA A 168 9.05 5.96 16.73
N SER A 169 8.19 5.79 15.71
CA SER A 169 8.37 6.48 14.43
C SER A 169 7.67 7.83 14.35
N ILE A 170 6.67 8.09 15.20
CA ILE A 170 5.92 9.35 15.16
C ILE A 170 6.79 10.60 15.41
N GLY A 171 7.78 10.51 16.30
CA GLY A 171 8.68 11.63 16.60
C GLY A 171 9.62 12.01 15.45
N ILE A 172 9.89 11.08 14.53
CA ILE A 172 10.66 11.33 13.30
C ILE A 172 9.72 11.80 12.18
N HIS A 173 8.52 11.22 12.12
CA HIS A 173 7.53 11.55 11.10
C HIS A 173 6.97 12.97 11.24
N GLU A 174 6.52 13.38 12.42
CA GLU A 174 5.86 14.67 12.64
C GLU A 174 6.66 15.88 12.14
N PRO A 175 7.95 16.08 12.48
CA PRO A 175 8.72 17.24 12.00
C PRO A 175 8.91 17.22 10.47
N GLN A 176 9.12 16.04 9.87
CA GLN A 176 9.23 15.91 8.42
C GLN A 176 7.89 16.19 7.72
N CYS A 177 6.80 15.71 8.33
CA CYS A 177 5.44 15.94 7.86
C CYS A 177 5.09 17.44 7.92
N LEU A 178 5.44 18.12 9.01
CA LEU A 178 5.21 19.56 9.18
C LEU A 178 5.99 20.38 8.16
N LYS A 179 7.28 20.09 7.98
CA LYS A 179 8.12 20.76 6.96
C LYS A 179 7.54 20.59 5.55
N LYS A 180 7.13 19.37 5.21
CA LYS A 180 6.50 19.10 3.91
C LYS A 180 5.18 19.87 3.77
N TRP A 181 4.36 19.88 4.82
CA TRP A 181 3.09 20.60 4.85
C TRP A 181 3.31 22.10 4.63
N GLN A 182 4.28 22.74 5.30
CA GLN A 182 4.60 24.17 5.14
C GLN A 182 4.98 24.48 3.68
N ILE A 183 5.89 23.69 3.10
CA ILE A 183 6.32 23.86 1.69
C ILE A 183 5.14 23.74 0.73
N GLU A 184 4.26 22.76 0.94
CA GLU A 184 3.07 22.56 0.10
C GLU A 184 2.07 23.70 0.29
N ASN A 185 1.86 24.16 1.52
CA ASN A 185 0.95 25.25 1.86
C ASN A 185 1.41 26.60 1.28
N ASP A 186 2.70 26.90 1.33
CA ASP A 186 3.26 28.15 0.79
C ASP A 186 3.11 28.25 -0.73
N LYS A 187 3.17 27.10 -1.42
CA LYS A 187 2.94 27.01 -2.87
C LYS A 187 1.49 27.23 -3.27
N LEU A 188 0.54 27.19 -2.33
CA LEU A 188 -0.87 27.39 -2.64
C LEU A 188 -1.19 28.87 -2.85
N PRO A 189 -2.17 29.17 -3.73
CA PRO A 189 -2.83 30.47 -3.73
C PRO A 189 -3.31 30.83 -2.32
N LYS A 190 -3.19 32.11 -1.93
CA LYS A 190 -3.56 32.62 -0.58
C LYS A 190 -4.92 32.11 -0.09
N LYS A 191 -5.91 32.01 -0.99
CA LYS A 191 -7.28 31.53 -0.71
C LYS A 191 -7.39 30.05 -0.29
N TYR A 192 -6.37 29.23 -0.55
CA TYR A 192 -6.33 27.82 -0.20
C TYR A 192 -5.28 27.50 0.88
N ARG A 193 -4.51 28.50 1.33
CA ARG A 193 -3.57 28.31 2.44
C ARG A 193 -4.32 28.04 3.73
N ARG A 194 -3.76 27.15 4.54
CA ARG A 194 -4.27 26.77 5.86
C ARG A 194 -3.35 27.30 6.95
N PRO A 195 -3.89 27.58 8.16
CA PRO A 195 -3.05 27.87 9.31
C PRO A 195 -2.20 26.63 9.65
N GLU A 196 -1.06 26.86 10.28
CA GLU A 196 -0.17 25.78 10.67
C GLU A 196 -0.89 24.79 11.61
N PRO A 197 -0.83 23.48 11.32
CA PRO A 197 -1.41 22.47 12.19
C PRO A 197 -0.76 22.55 13.56
N VAL A 198 -1.58 22.76 14.59
CA VAL A 198 -1.10 22.84 15.97
C VAL A 198 -1.20 21.46 16.60
N LYS A 199 -0.07 20.97 17.13
CA LYS A 199 -0.09 19.77 17.97
C LYS A 199 -0.86 20.10 19.24
N SER A 200 -1.95 19.38 19.50
CA SER A 200 -2.67 19.50 20.78
C SER A 200 -1.71 19.16 21.92
N LYS A 201 -1.23 20.18 22.64
CA LYS A 201 -0.62 20.00 23.95
C LYS A 201 -1.78 19.65 24.86
N TYR A 202 -1.89 18.39 25.29
CA TYR A 202 -3.03 17.90 26.06
C TYR A 202 -3.40 18.89 27.16
N VAL A 203 -4.53 19.57 26.98
CA VAL A 203 -5.05 20.50 27.96
C VAL A 203 -5.50 19.66 29.14
N THR A 204 -4.72 19.69 30.22
CA THR A 204 -5.05 19.04 31.47
C THR A 204 -6.04 19.94 32.22
N LEU A 205 -7.26 20.08 31.68
CA LEU A 205 -8.38 20.71 32.38
C LEU A 205 -9.19 19.60 33.04
N GLY A 206 -8.71 19.17 34.22
CA GLY A 206 -9.51 18.49 35.23
C GLY A 206 -10.03 17.09 34.87
N LYS A 207 -9.41 16.09 35.50
CA LYS A 207 -9.90 14.70 35.66
C LYS A 207 -9.65 13.78 34.46
N SER A 208 -8.57 13.00 34.57
CA SER A 208 -8.13 11.87 33.74
C SER A 208 -7.30 12.21 32.49
N LYS A 209 -6.14 11.57 32.36
CA LYS A 209 -5.33 11.59 31.12
C LYS A 209 -6.10 10.83 30.04
N PRO A 210 -6.32 11.41 28.84
CA PRO A 210 -7.01 10.71 27.75
C PRO A 210 -6.24 9.45 27.35
N ASN A 211 -6.98 8.38 27.04
CA ASN A 211 -6.36 7.13 26.59
C ASN A 211 -5.84 7.28 25.14
N GLN A 212 -4.92 6.40 24.72
CA GLN A 212 -4.27 6.49 23.40
C GLN A 212 -5.27 6.52 22.23
N GLU A 213 -6.41 5.83 22.34
CA GLU A 213 -7.45 5.80 21.30
C GLU A 213 -8.11 7.18 21.16
N GLU A 214 -8.46 7.83 22.27
CA GLU A 214 -8.99 9.19 22.27
C GLU A 214 -7.99 10.17 21.65
N LEU A 215 -6.70 10.01 21.94
CA LEU A 215 -5.64 10.82 21.34
C LEU A 215 -5.54 10.64 19.83
N ASN A 216 -5.67 9.40 19.37
CA ASN A 216 -5.68 9.08 17.95
C ASN A 216 -6.91 9.67 17.24
N ILE A 217 -8.09 9.58 17.86
CA ILE A 217 -9.32 10.16 17.35
C ILE A 217 -9.20 11.69 17.25
N MET A 218 -8.68 12.34 18.29
CA MET A 218 -8.45 13.80 18.29
C MET A 218 -7.46 14.20 17.20
N SER A 219 -6.34 13.48 17.08
CA SER A 219 -5.32 13.74 16.07
C SER A 219 -5.86 13.52 14.66
N TYR A 220 -6.68 12.48 14.45
CA TYR A 220 -7.35 12.24 13.18
C TYR A 220 -8.31 13.39 12.84
N LYS A 221 -9.14 13.83 13.80
CA LYS A 221 -10.05 14.98 13.61
C LYS A 221 -9.29 16.27 13.26
N ALA A 222 -8.17 16.53 13.93
CA ALA A 222 -7.29 17.66 13.61
C ALA A 222 -6.79 17.57 12.16
N ALA A 223 -6.31 16.39 11.72
CA ALA A 223 -5.85 16.19 10.35
C ALA A 223 -6.97 16.40 9.32
N GLN A 224 -8.20 15.98 9.62
CA GLN A 224 -9.36 16.22 8.73
C GLN A 224 -9.68 17.71 8.57
N SER A 225 -9.43 18.55 9.58
CA SER A 225 -9.65 19.99 9.51
C SER A 225 -8.74 20.71 8.52
N ASN A 226 -7.62 20.08 8.13
CA ASN A 226 -6.70 20.61 7.11
C ASN A 226 -7.26 20.46 5.67
N LEU A 227 -8.33 19.68 5.47
CA LEU A 227 -8.90 19.44 4.15
C LEU A 227 -9.80 20.60 3.67
N ILE A 228 -9.92 20.76 2.35
CA ILE A 228 -10.77 21.76 1.70
C ILE A 228 -11.89 21.07 0.95
N SER A 229 -13.13 21.51 1.16
CA SER A 229 -14.29 21.04 0.39
C SER A 229 -14.38 21.72 -0.97
N CYS A 230 -14.65 20.96 -2.02
CA CYS A 230 -15.00 21.48 -3.34
C CYS A 230 -16.28 22.31 -3.29
N LYS A 231 -16.28 23.50 -3.90
CA LYS A 231 -17.48 24.36 -3.92
C LYS A 231 -18.68 23.73 -4.64
N ILE A 232 -18.41 22.85 -5.61
CA ILE A 232 -19.39 22.22 -6.50
C ILE A 232 -19.91 20.89 -5.91
N CYS A 233 -19.03 19.90 -5.70
CA CYS A 233 -19.44 18.55 -5.28
C CYS A 233 -19.29 18.27 -3.77
N LYS A 234 -18.84 19.26 -2.98
CA LYS A 234 -18.64 19.19 -1.51
C LYS A 234 -17.65 18.13 -1.00
N ARG A 235 -17.06 17.30 -1.86
CA ARG A 235 -15.98 16.38 -1.49
C ARG A 235 -14.78 17.15 -0.94
N THR A 236 -14.14 16.59 0.09
CA THR A 236 -12.94 17.15 0.72
C THR A 236 -11.68 16.64 0.05
N PHE A 237 -10.69 17.50 -0.07
CA PHE A 237 -9.41 17.22 -0.69
C PHE A 237 -8.27 17.86 0.10
N ASP A 238 -7.07 17.34 -0.09
CA ASP A 238 -5.86 18.07 0.26
C ASP A 238 -5.84 19.42 -0.49
N PRO A 239 -5.45 20.53 0.17
CA PRO A 239 -5.39 21.84 -0.46
C PRO A 239 -4.63 21.89 -1.80
N SER A 240 -3.58 21.07 -1.98
CA SER A 240 -2.82 21.01 -3.24
C SER A 240 -3.60 20.43 -4.43
N ARG A 241 -4.69 19.70 -4.16
CA ARG A 241 -5.49 19.00 -5.16
C ARG A 241 -6.77 19.74 -5.52
N ILE A 242 -7.19 20.70 -4.70
CA ILE A 242 -8.51 21.32 -4.81
C ILE A 242 -8.68 22.07 -6.14
N GLU A 243 -7.67 22.81 -6.59
CA GLU A 243 -7.75 23.62 -7.81
C GLU A 243 -7.92 22.74 -9.06
N LYS A 244 -7.08 21.71 -9.20
CA LYS A 244 -7.20 20.74 -10.30
C LYS A 244 -8.53 20.01 -10.23
N HIS A 245 -8.99 19.65 -9.04
CA HIS A 245 -10.29 19.02 -8.88
C HIS A 245 -11.43 19.96 -9.29
N GLU A 246 -11.47 21.21 -8.81
CA GLU A 246 -12.53 22.18 -9.09
C GLU A 246 -12.63 22.48 -10.59
N SER A 247 -11.51 22.64 -11.30
CA SER A 247 -11.51 22.88 -12.75
C SER A 247 -12.13 21.73 -13.56
N ILE A 248 -11.90 20.47 -13.15
CA ILE A 248 -12.51 19.29 -13.78
C ILE A 248 -13.96 19.13 -13.33
N CYS A 249 -14.22 19.31 -12.03
CA CYS A 249 -15.55 19.17 -11.44
C CYS A 249 -16.54 20.15 -12.07
N GLN A 250 -16.09 21.37 -12.39
CA GLN A 250 -16.90 22.37 -13.08
C GLN A 250 -17.29 21.90 -14.49
N LYS A 251 -16.33 21.37 -15.27
CA LYS A 251 -16.59 20.85 -16.62
C LYS A 251 -17.54 19.66 -16.64
N ILE A 252 -17.47 18.80 -15.63
CA ILE A 252 -18.39 17.65 -15.51
C ILE A 252 -19.78 18.16 -15.14
N ASN A 253 -19.88 19.04 -14.15
CA ASN A 253 -21.17 19.55 -13.69
C ASN A 253 -21.89 20.42 -14.73
N SER A 254 -21.14 21.16 -15.57
CA SER A 254 -21.71 21.96 -16.66
C SER A 254 -22.24 21.12 -17.83
N LYS A 255 -21.82 19.85 -17.95
CA LYS A 255 -22.34 18.90 -18.95
C LYS A 255 -23.56 18.11 -18.47
N LEU A 256 -23.85 18.17 -17.16
CA LEU A 256 -24.97 17.50 -16.52
C LEU A 256 -26.17 18.43 -16.32
N LYS A 257 -25.99 19.73 -16.58
CA LYS A 257 -27.07 20.71 -16.73
C LYS A 257 -27.39 20.87 -18.21
#